data_AF-A0AA49EX21-F1
#
_entry.id   AF-A0AA49EX21-F1
#
_cell.length_a   1.000
_cell.length_b   1.000
_cell.length_c   1.000
_cell.angle_alpha   90.00
_cell.angle_beta   90.00
_cell.angle_gamma   90.00
#
_symmetry.space_group_name_H-M   'P 1'
#
loop_
_entity.id
_entity.type
_entity.pdbx_description
1 polymer ?
#
loop_
_entity_poly.entity_id
_entity_poly.type
_entity_poly.pdbx_seq_one_letter_code
_entity_poly.pdbx_strand_id
1 'polypeptide(L)'
;MFNGGTGGLIGSWLLYFMTSFGGVNPGLAALLISARLVIDMFWAPAVAVISDNFYRFALGRKYGRRRFFLIFAIPTSVAFAAMWIPMAGGLSWLYYLVSFILFDFCLDLVLIPWEAIPA
;
A
#
# COMPACT_ATOMS: atom_id res chain seq x y z
N MET A 1 10.88 0.26 -0.24
CA MET A 1 11.35 1.51 0.39
C MET A 1 11.05 1.52 1.89
N PHE A 2 11.63 0.57 2.63
CA PHE A 2 11.43 0.41 4.08
C PHE A 2 12.75 0.20 4.85
N ASN A 3 13.89 0.62 4.29
CA ASN A 3 15.20 0.51 4.93
C ASN A 3 15.61 1.88 5.49
N GLY A 4 15.03 2.26 6.64
CA GLY A 4 15.30 3.54 7.32
C GLY A 4 14.26 3.84 8.40
N GLY A 5 14.65 4.62 9.43
CA GLY A 5 13.84 4.88 10.64
C GLY A 5 12.40 5.33 10.40
N THR A 6 12.10 5.92 9.25
CA THR A 6 10.75 6.30 8.81
C THR A 6 9.80 5.10 8.69
N GLY A 7 10.26 3.96 8.17
CA GLY A 7 9.43 2.76 8.04
C GLY A 7 9.03 2.17 9.40
N GLY A 8 9.95 2.21 10.36
CA GLY A 8 9.71 1.78 11.74
C GLY A 8 8.73 2.70 12.49
N LEU A 9 8.83 4.02 12.27
CA LEU A 9 7.89 5.00 12.85
C LEU A 9 6.47 4.82 12.31
N ILE A 10 6.32 4.64 11.00
CA ILE A 10 5.00 4.40 10.37
C ILE A 10 4.40 3.09 10.88
N GLY A 11 5.19 2.01 10.93
CA GLY A 11 4.72 0.72 11.47
C GLY A 11 4.30 0.78 12.93
N SER A 12 5.04 1.52 13.76
CA SER A 12 4.71 1.72 15.18
C SER A 12 3.45 2.56 15.36
N TRP A 13 3.28 3.60 14.55
CA TRP A 13 2.08 4.44 14.57
C TRP A 13 0.83 3.68 14.10
N LEU A 14 0.96 2.81 13.10
CA LEU A 14 -0.10 1.92 12.65
C LEU A 14 -0.58 0.96 13.74
N LEU A 15 0.35 0.32 14.45
CA LEU A 15 0.03 -0.51 15.61
C LEU A 15 -0.76 0.27 16.66
N TYR A 16 -0.23 1.43 17.06
CA TYR A 16 -0.87 2.29 18.05
C TYR A 16 -2.28 2.72 17.61
N PHE A 17 -2.45 3.06 16.34
CA PHE A 17 -3.74 3.49 15.81
C PHE A 17 -4.79 2.38 15.87
N MET A 18 -4.43 1.16 15.45
CA MET A 18 -5.34 0.01 15.47
C MET A 18 -5.76 -0.38 16.89
N THR A 19 -4.84 -0.32 17.85
CA THR A 19 -5.13 -0.70 19.23
C THR A 19 -5.92 0.38 19.97
N SER A 20 -5.59 1.66 19.75
CA SER A 20 -6.17 2.78 20.50
C SER A 20 -7.50 3.26 19.92
N PHE A 21 -7.63 3.32 18.60
CA PHE A 21 -8.83 3.83 17.93
C PHE A 21 -9.70 2.72 17.32
N GLY A 22 -9.09 1.61 16.90
CA GLY A 22 -9.80 0.47 16.28
C GLY A 22 -10.30 -0.58 17.27
N GLY A 23 -9.89 -0.50 18.55
CA GLY A 23 -10.22 -1.50 19.57
C GLY A 23 -9.72 -2.92 19.26
N VAL A 24 -8.74 -3.05 18.36
CA VAL A 24 -8.17 -4.34 17.96
C VAL A 24 -7.14 -4.79 19.00
N ASN A 25 -7.15 -6.08 19.34
CA ASN A 25 -6.15 -6.63 20.26
C ASN A 25 -4.72 -6.39 19.70
N PRO A 26 -3.75 -5.93 20.52
CA PRO A 26 -2.38 -5.67 20.06
C PRO A 26 -1.70 -6.86 19.38
N GLY A 27 -1.93 -8.09 19.86
CA GLY A 27 -1.40 -9.29 19.24
C GLY A 27 -1.97 -9.54 17.86
N LEU A 28 -3.27 -9.31 17.67
CA LEU A 28 -3.90 -9.39 16.35
C LEU A 28 -3.41 -8.26 15.45
N ALA A 29 -3.29 -7.02 15.93
CA ALA A 29 -2.79 -5.90 15.13
C ALA A 29 -1.37 -6.16 14.57
N ALA A 30 -0.47 -6.75 15.37
CA ALA A 30 0.86 -7.15 14.91
C ALA A 30 0.81 -8.26 13.84
N LEU A 31 -0.10 -9.22 13.98
CA LEU A 31 -0.34 -10.24 12.96
C LEU A 31 -0.88 -9.66 11.66
N LEU A 32 -1.74 -8.63 11.72
CA LEU A 32 -2.28 -7.97 10.54
C LEU A 32 -1.18 -7.20 9.77
N ILE A 33 -0.30 -6.50 10.49
CA ILE A 33 0.82 -5.78 9.88
C ILE A 33 1.83 -6.74 9.25
N SER A 34 2.13 -7.87 9.90
CA SER A 34 3.01 -8.88 9.32
C SER A 34 2.37 -9.59 8.11
N ALA A 35 1.07 -9.91 8.17
CA ALA A 35 0.35 -10.48 7.03
C ALA A 35 0.36 -9.55 5.81
N ARG A 36 0.16 -8.25 6.03
CA ARG A 36 0.29 -7.20 5.00
C ARG A 36 1.66 -7.26 4.33
N LEU A 37 2.76 -7.30 5.10
CA LEU A 37 4.12 -7.38 4.56
C LEU A 37 4.38 -8.64 3.73
N VAL A 38 3.81 -9.79 4.13
CA VAL A 38 3.95 -11.03 3.36
C VAL A 38 3.27 -10.90 2.00
N ILE A 39 2.10 -10.26 1.93
CA ILE A 39 1.39 -10.03 0.67
C ILE A 39 2.17 -9.04 -0.20
N ASP A 40 2.66 -7.95 0.40
CA ASP A 40 3.45 -6.91 -0.26
C ASP A 40 4.72 -7.48 -0.91
N MET A 41 5.39 -8.41 -0.23
CA MET A 41 6.58 -9.11 -0.75
C MET A 41 6.35 -9.78 -2.12
N PHE A 42 5.13 -10.25 -2.40
CA PHE A 42 4.78 -10.85 -3.70
C PHE A 42 4.25 -9.81 -4.69
N TRP A 43 3.54 -8.80 -4.20
CA TRP A 43 2.94 -7.76 -5.03
C TRP A 43 3.98 -6.80 -5.63
N ALA A 44 4.92 -6.33 -4.82
CA ALA A 44 5.93 -5.38 -5.27
C ALA A 44 6.77 -5.91 -6.47
N PRO A 45 7.31 -7.15 -6.46
CA PRO A 45 7.97 -7.72 -7.63
C PRO A 45 7.04 -7.88 -8.84
N ALA A 46 5.76 -8.24 -8.62
CA ALA A 46 4.80 -8.37 -9.71
C ALA A 46 4.57 -7.02 -10.41
N VAL A 47 4.38 -5.95 -9.64
CA VAL A 47 4.22 -4.58 -10.16
C VAL A 47 5.49 -4.12 -10.88
N ALA A 48 6.67 -4.42 -10.35
CA ALA A 48 7.93 -4.11 -11.01
C ALA A 48 8.01 -4.72 -12.42
N VAL A 49 7.73 -6.03 -12.55
CA VAL A 49 7.73 -6.74 -13.84
C VAL A 49 6.67 -6.19 -14.80
N ILE A 50 5.48 -5.84 -14.30
CA ILE A 50 4.40 -5.25 -15.11
C ILE A 50 4.80 -3.87 -15.62
N SER A 51 5.38 -3.04 -14.75
CA SER A 51 5.88 -1.71 -15.10
C SER A 51 7.02 -1.80 -16.11
N ASP A 52 7.95 -2.74 -15.97
CA ASP A 52 9.07 -3.03 -16.88
C ASP A 52 8.62 -3.47 -18.26
N ASN A 53 7.56 -4.28 -18.33
CA ASN A 53 6.99 -4.71 -19.60
C ASN A 53 5.86 -3.80 -20.11
N PHE A 54 5.64 -2.62 -19.52
CA PHE A 54 4.47 -1.80 -19.80
C PHE A 54 4.39 -1.35 -21.28
N TYR A 55 5.53 -1.17 -21.95
CA TYR A 55 5.60 -0.87 -23.39
C TYR A 55 5.13 -2.00 -24.32
N ARG A 56 5.02 -3.25 -23.84
CA ARG A 56 4.43 -4.35 -24.63
C ARG A 56 2.91 -4.25 -24.71
N PHE A 57 2.24 -3.66 -23.72
CA PHE A 57 0.79 -3.53 -23.70
C PHE A 57 0.31 -2.33 -24.53
N ALA A 58 -0.86 -2.49 -25.18
CA ALA A 58 -1.46 -1.45 -26.04
C ALA A 58 -1.70 -0.12 -25.29
N LEU A 59 -2.01 -0.19 -23.99
CA LEU A 59 -2.18 0.95 -23.11
C LEU A 59 -0.87 1.69 -22.82
N GLY A 60 0.25 0.96 -22.65
CA GLY A 60 1.57 1.56 -22.43
C GLY A 60 2.13 2.25 -23.66
N ARG A 61 1.86 1.73 -24.88
CA ARG A 61 2.20 2.42 -26.14
C ARG A 61 1.37 3.69 -26.39
N LYS A 62 0.14 3.76 -25.90
CA LYS A 62 -0.78 4.89 -26.14
C LYS A 62 -0.63 6.03 -25.13
N TYR A 63 -0.42 5.73 -23.85
CA TYR A 63 -0.40 6.74 -22.78
C TYR A 63 0.99 7.00 -22.17
N GLY A 64 1.97 6.13 -22.44
CA GLY A 64 3.32 6.19 -21.86
C GLY A 64 3.35 5.85 -20.36
N ARG A 65 4.52 5.44 -19.84
CA ARG A 65 4.69 5.06 -18.42
C ARG A 65 4.25 6.16 -17.44
N ARG A 66 4.75 7.39 -17.60
CA ARG A 66 4.58 8.46 -16.58
C ARG A 66 3.13 8.88 -16.33
N ARG A 67 2.31 9.02 -17.39
CA ARG A 67 0.92 9.52 -17.23
C ARG A 67 -0.05 8.46 -16.73
N PHE A 68 0.19 7.19 -17.06
CA PHE A 68 -0.68 6.09 -16.63
C PHE A 68 -0.55 5.81 -15.13
N PHE A 69 0.69 5.76 -14.61
CA PHE A 69 0.91 5.50 -13.19
C PHE A 69 0.53 6.68 -12.29
N LEU A 70 0.64 7.93 -12.78
CA LEU A 70 0.18 9.10 -12.02
C LEU A 70 -1.34 9.11 -11.78
N ILE A 71 -2.16 8.49 -12.64
CA ILE A 71 -3.61 8.40 -12.40
C ILE A 71 -3.91 7.57 -11.15
N PHE A 72 -3.07 6.56 -10.85
CA PHE A 72 -3.23 5.75 -9.65
C PHE A 72 -2.97 6.52 -8.34
N ALA A 73 -2.31 7.69 -8.40
CA ALA A 73 -2.15 8.55 -7.23
C ALA A 73 -3.50 9.02 -6.63
N ILE A 74 -4.54 9.15 -7.46
CA ILE A 74 -5.88 9.53 -7.00
C ILE A 74 -6.49 8.41 -6.13
N PRO A 75 -6.61 7.16 -6.60
CA PRO A 75 -6.97 6.01 -5.75
C PRO A 75 -6.10 5.87 -4.51
N THR A 76 -4.79 6.07 -4.60
CA THR A 76 -3.88 5.99 -3.44
C THR A 76 -4.25 7.00 -2.36
N SER A 77 -4.62 8.21 -2.75
CA SER A 77 -5.05 9.26 -1.81
C SER A 77 -6.35 8.89 -1.09
N VAL A 78 -7.29 8.27 -1.80
CA VAL A 78 -8.56 7.79 -1.22
C VAL A 78 -8.30 6.60 -0.28
N ALA A 79 -7.46 5.65 -0.69
CA ALA A 79 -7.08 4.51 0.14
C ALA A 79 -6.36 4.95 1.42
N PHE A 80 -5.49 5.96 1.33
CA PHE A 80 -4.84 6.57 2.49
C PHE A 80 -5.85 7.18 3.46
N ALA A 81 -6.82 7.96 2.95
CA ALA A 81 -7.86 8.52 3.80
C ALA A 81 -8.71 7.43 4.47
N ALA A 82 -9.05 6.37 3.73
CA ALA A 82 -9.82 5.24 4.25
C ALA A 82 -9.09 4.51 5.38
N MET A 83 -7.76 4.38 5.29
CA MET A 83 -6.93 3.73 6.30
C MET A 83 -7.07 4.34 7.70
N TRP A 84 -7.34 5.65 7.78
CA TRP A 84 -7.42 6.41 9.03
C TRP A 84 -8.84 6.56 9.58
N ILE A 85 -9.84 5.90 8.98
CA ILE A 85 -11.21 5.96 9.50
C ILE A 85 -11.31 5.01 10.70
N PRO A 86 -11.62 5.53 11.91
CA PRO A 86 -11.79 4.68 13.08
C PRO A 86 -13.11 3.91 12.94
N MET A 87 -13.03 2.59 12.80
CA MET A 87 -14.19 1.71 12.74
C MET A 87 -14.23 0.84 14.00
N ALA A 88 -15.11 1.17 14.94
CA ALA A 88 -15.34 0.37 16.14
C ALA A 88 -16.54 -0.57 15.91
N GLY A 89 -16.27 -1.88 15.82
CA GLY A 89 -17.28 -2.92 15.57
C GLY A 89 -16.66 -4.31 15.41
N GLY A 90 -17.47 -5.37 15.37
CA GLY A 90 -16.97 -6.76 15.36
C GLY A 90 -16.13 -7.17 14.14
N LEU A 91 -16.20 -6.41 13.04
CA LEU A 91 -15.46 -6.63 11.79
C LEU A 91 -14.27 -5.65 11.60
N SER A 92 -13.89 -4.92 12.64
CA SER A 92 -12.84 -3.88 12.56
C SER A 92 -11.50 -4.42 12.06
N TRP A 93 -11.11 -5.64 12.46
CA TRP A 93 -9.85 -6.27 12.02
C TRP A 93 -9.78 -6.50 10.50
N LEU A 94 -10.89 -6.90 9.87
CA LEU A 94 -10.97 -7.10 8.42
C LEU A 94 -10.91 -5.78 7.67
N TYR A 95 -11.60 -4.76 8.18
CA TYR A 95 -11.57 -3.42 7.62
C TYR A 95 -10.13 -2.88 7.56
N TYR A 96 -9.41 -2.97 8.70
CA TYR A 96 -8.03 -2.51 8.76
C TYR A 96 -7.12 -3.32 7.81
N LEU A 97 -7.22 -4.65 7.79
CA LEU A 97 -6.44 -5.49 6.88
C LEU A 97 -6.64 -5.11 5.40
N VAL A 98 -7.89 -5.00 4.97
CA VAL A 98 -8.23 -4.65 3.58
C VAL A 98 -7.77 -3.24 3.24
N SER A 99 -7.98 -2.27 4.13
CA SER A 99 -7.58 -0.88 3.91
C SER A 99 -6.06 -0.73 3.76
N PHE A 100 -5.28 -1.47 4.57
CA PHE A 100 -3.82 -1.45 4.48
C PHE A 100 -3.29 -2.10 3.20
N ILE A 101 -3.84 -3.26 2.82
CA ILE A 101 -3.43 -3.95 1.60
C ILE A 101 -3.78 -3.10 0.37
N LEU A 102 -4.98 -2.50 0.34
CA LEU A 102 -5.38 -1.61 -0.74
C LEU A 102 -4.45 -0.40 -0.86
N PHE A 103 -4.09 0.20 0.27
CA PHE A 103 -3.16 1.32 0.27
C PHE A 103 -1.79 0.91 -0.27
N ASP A 104 -1.20 -0.20 0.18
CA ASP A 104 0.08 -0.70 -0.35
C ASP A 104 0.00 -0.98 -1.84
N PHE A 105 -1.08 -1.64 -2.28
CA PHE A 105 -1.22 -1.99 -3.69
C PHE A 105 -1.28 -0.75 -4.58
N CYS A 106 -2.05 0.25 -4.17
CA CYS A 106 -2.12 1.52 -4.89
C CYS A 106 -0.82 2.31 -4.80
N LEU A 107 -0.13 2.26 -3.66
CA LEU A 107 1.14 2.97 -3.46
C LEU A 107 2.25 2.36 -4.32
N ASP A 108 2.38 1.05 -4.35
CA ASP A 108 3.36 0.33 -5.17
C ASP A 108 3.22 0.61 -6.66
N LEU A 109 1.97 0.72 -7.14
CA LEU A 109 1.67 1.08 -8.53
C LEU A 109 2.15 2.49 -8.91
N VAL A 110 2.35 3.38 -7.93
CA VAL A 110 2.87 4.74 -8.16
C VAL A 110 4.38 4.78 -7.90
N LEU A 111 4.81 4.20 -6.79
CA LEU A 111 6.15 4.33 -6.23
C LEU A 111 7.18 3.54 -7.06
N ILE A 112 6.90 2.27 -7.37
CA ILE A 112 7.84 1.39 -8.08
C ILE A 112 8.17 1.92 -9.48
N PRO A 113 7.19 2.35 -10.31
CA PRO A 113 7.49 2.95 -11.61
C PRO A 113 8.21 4.30 -11.50
N TRP A 114 8.02 5.04 -10.40
CA TRP A 114 8.63 6.36 -10.20
C TRP A 114 10.13 6.25 -9.87
N GLU A 115 10.48 5.34 -8.97
CA GLU A 115 11.89 5.03 -8.64
C GLU A 115 12.66 4.41 -9.81
N ALA A 116 11.97 3.75 -10.74
CA ALA A 116 12.58 3.15 -11.93
C ALA A 116 12.94 4.17 -13.04
N ILE A 117 12.67 5.47 -12.83
CA ILE A 117 13.03 6.53 -13.78
C ILE A 117 14.44 7.02 -13.40
N PRO A 118 15.47 6.87 -14.27
CA PRO A 118 16.75 7.51 -14.02
C PRO A 118 16.57 9.03 -14.03
N ALA A 119 17.18 9.68 -13.04
CA ALA A 119 17.20 11.14 -12.87
C ALA A 119 17.85 11.85 -14.06
#